data_AF-A0A2N2VQC6-F1
#
_entry.id   AF-A0A2N2VQC6-F1
#
_cell.length_a   1.000
_cell.length_b   1.000
_cell.length_c   1.000
_cell.angle_alpha   90.00
_cell.angle_beta   90.00
_cell.angle_gamma   90.00
#
_symmetry.space_group_name_H-M   'P 1'
#
loop_
_entity.id
_entity.type
_entity.pdbx_description
1 polymer ?
#
loop_
_entity_poly.entity_id
_entity_poly.type
_entity_poly.pdbx_seq_one_letter_code
_entity_poly.pdbx_strand_id
1 'polypeptide(L)'
;WEERNRIFHEVLISACPSRWLKHFLSILYQQAERYRRLSLYLQPIPRDIHAEHEALMQAAMARDADKATAILGEHILLTFRSIEQIPKDQLNEKLAA
;
A
#
# COMPACT_ATOMS: atom_id res chain seq x y z
N TRP A 1 1.10 -13.32 0.73
CA TRP A 1 1.08 -12.15 -0.15
C TRP A 1 1.77 -10.96 0.51
N GLU A 2 1.41 -10.58 1.74
CA GLU A 2 1.97 -9.40 2.43
C GLU A 2 3.50 -9.33 2.44
N GLU A 3 4.21 -10.43 2.74
CA GLU A 3 5.67 -10.40 2.77
C GLU A 3 6.28 -10.01 1.41
N ARG A 4 5.71 -10.49 0.31
CA ARG A 4 6.14 -10.12 -1.05
C ARG A 4 5.80 -8.65 -1.35
N ASN A 5 4.66 -8.17 -0.85
CA ASN A 5 4.27 -6.77 -0.95
C ASN A 5 5.27 -5.86 -0.22
N ARG A 6 5.66 -6.24 0.99
CA ARG A 6 6.63 -5.51 1.81
C ARG A 6 7.98 -5.42 1.11
N ILE A 7 8.50 -6.55 0.63
CA ILE A 7 9.76 -6.60 -0.12
C ILE A 7 9.70 -5.70 -1.36
N PHE A 8 8.59 -5.70 -2.10
CA PHE A 8 8.41 -4.83 -3.25
C PHE A 8 8.59 -3.35 -2.88
N HIS A 9 7.88 -2.86 -1.86
CA HIS A 9 8.02 -1.46 -1.43
C HIS A 9 9.41 -1.14 -0.85
N GLU A 10 10.03 -2.08 -0.11
CA GLU A 10 11.38 -1.91 0.44
C GLU A 10 12.43 -1.78 -0.68
N VAL A 11 12.29 -2.56 -1.77
CA VAL A 11 13.21 -2.50 -2.92
C VAL A 11 13.11 -1.15 -3.64
N LEU A 12 11.90 -0.60 -3.83
CA LEU A 12 11.71 0.71 -4.49
C LEU A 12 12.46 1.85 -3.79
N ILE A 13 12.63 1.77 -2.47
CA ILE A 13 13.33 2.78 -1.66
C ILE A 13 14.74 2.37 -1.24
N SER A 14 15.24 1.22 -1.73
CA SER A 14 16.51 0.63 -1.27
C SER A 14 17.72 1.56 -1.47
N ALA A 15 17.70 2.36 -2.53
CA ALA A 15 18.72 3.35 -2.85
C ALA A 15 18.69 4.60 -1.92
N CYS A 16 17.68 4.76 -1.07
CA CYS A 16 17.63 5.84 -0.10
C CYS A 16 18.75 5.67 0.95
N PRO A 17 19.66 6.64 1.11
CA PRO A 17 20.78 6.54 2.04
C PRO A 17 20.36 6.74 3.50
N SER A 18 19.21 7.39 3.74
CA SER A 18 18.75 7.69 5.09
C SER A 18 18.15 6.44 5.77
N ARG A 19 18.89 5.88 6.71
CA ARG A 19 18.41 4.77 7.56
C ARG A 19 17.17 5.14 8.38
N TRP A 20 17.10 6.39 8.84
CA TRP A 20 16.00 6.88 9.67
C TRP A 20 14.71 7.01 8.88
N LEU A 21 14.80 7.49 7.64
CA LEU A 21 13.64 7.58 6.77
C LEU A 21 13.09 6.18 6.44
N LYS A 22 13.97 5.23 6.09
CA LYS A 22 13.57 3.83 5.86
C LYS A 22 12.94 3.19 7.09
N HIS A 23 13.47 3.47 8.28
CA HIS A 23 12.89 2.99 9.54
C HIS A 23 11.48 3.57 9.77
N PHE A 24 11.30 4.88 9.59
CA PHE A 24 10.00 5.51 9.74
C PHE A 24 8.97 4.97 8.74
N LEU A 25 9.36 4.77 7.48
CA LEU A 25 8.51 4.15 6.45
C LEU A 25 8.10 2.72 6.82
N SER A 26 9.00 1.94 7.43
CA SER A 26 8.69 0.58 7.91
C SER A 26 7.61 0.59 9.01
N ILE A 27 7.70 1.53 9.96
CA ILE A 27 6.67 1.70 11.00
C ILE A 27 5.31 2.02 10.37
N LEU A 28 5.27 2.99 9.45
CA LEU A 28 4.03 3.37 8.75
C LEU A 28 3.47 2.20 7.94
N TYR A 29 4.33 1.45 7.26
CA TYR A 29 3.94 0.27 6.49
C TYR A 29 3.24 -0.77 7.36
N GLN A 30 3.81 -1.08 8.54
CA GLN A 30 3.24 -2.03 9.51
C GLN A 30 1.90 -1.54 10.06
N GLN A 31 1.78 -0.26 10.42
CA GLN A 31 0.51 0.29 10.90
C GLN A 31 -0.60 0.26 9.83
N ALA A 32 -0.23 0.45 8.57
CA ALA A 32 -1.15 0.42 7.44
C ALA A 32 -1.56 -1.01 7.00
N GLU A 33 -0.83 -2.06 7.43
CA GLU A 33 -1.08 -3.44 7.02
C GLU A 33 -2.50 -3.91 7.36
N ARG A 34 -2.98 -3.64 8.58
CA ARG A 34 -4.32 -4.05 9.00
C ARG A 34 -5.42 -3.50 8.08
N TYR A 35 -5.24 -2.27 7.61
CA TYR A 35 -6.19 -1.58 6.74
C TYR A 35 -6.10 -2.09 5.30
N ARG A 36 -4.89 -2.36 4.79
CA ARG A 36 -4.73 -3.02 3.48
C ARG A 36 -5.41 -4.38 3.48
N ARG A 37 -5.23 -5.19 4.54
CA ARG A 37 -5.88 -6.51 4.66
C ARG A 37 -7.41 -6.40 4.63
N LEU A 38 -7.99 -5.47 5.39
CA LEU A 38 -9.44 -5.22 5.37
C LEU A 38 -9.93 -4.78 3.98
N SER A 39 -9.24 -3.82 3.35
CA SER A 39 -9.58 -3.37 2.00
C SER A 39 -9.53 -4.49 0.95
N LEU A 40 -8.59 -5.43 1.09
CA LEU A 40 -8.44 -6.57 0.17
C LEU A 40 -9.47 -7.68 0.40
N TYR A 41 -9.89 -7.87 1.65
CA TYR A 41 -10.85 -8.89 2.02
C TYR A 41 -12.28 -8.44 1.70
N LEU A 42 -12.67 -7.24 2.13
CA LEU A 42 -14.03 -6.72 1.97
C LEU A 42 -14.26 -6.08 0.60
N GLN A 43 -13.19 -5.70 -0.11
CA GLN A 43 -13.22 -5.12 -1.47
C GLN A 43 -14.31 -4.05 -1.68
N PRO A 44 -14.46 -3.05 -0.78
CA PRO A 44 -15.50 -2.04 -0.91
C PRO A 44 -15.32 -1.19 -2.19
N ILE A 45 -14.06 -0.99 -2.61
CA ILE A 45 -13.70 -0.37 -3.88
C ILE A 45 -12.94 -1.42 -4.72
N PRO A 46 -13.44 -1.79 -5.91
CA PRO A 46 -12.71 -2.65 -6.83
C PRO A 46 -11.41 -1.99 -7.27
N ARG A 47 -10.30 -2.73 -7.26
CA ARG A 47 -9.02 -2.22 -7.73
C ARG A 47 -8.16 -3.32 -8.33
N ASP A 48 -7.38 -2.97 -9.34
CA ASP A 48 -6.37 -3.85 -9.91
C ASP A 48 -5.01 -3.56 -9.26
N ILE A 49 -4.75 -4.28 -8.17
CA ILE A 49 -3.51 -4.14 -7.37
C ILE A 49 -2.29 -4.46 -8.21
N HIS A 50 -2.42 -5.39 -9.16
CA HIS A 50 -1.29 -5.79 -10.00
C HIS A 50 -0.94 -4.65 -10.95
N ALA A 51 -1.93 -4.07 -11.62
CA ALA A 51 -1.74 -2.91 -12.49
C ALA A 51 -1.17 -1.71 -11.72
N GLU A 52 -1.63 -1.46 -10.48
CA GLU A 52 -1.07 -0.42 -9.61
C GLU A 52 0.43 -0.62 -9.35
N HIS A 53 0.83 -1.83 -8.95
CA HIS A 53 2.25 -2.14 -8.67
C HIS A 53 3.10 -2.16 -9.93
N GLU A 54 2.57 -2.64 -11.05
CA GLU A 54 3.26 -2.61 -12.33
C GLU A 54 3.52 -1.15 -12.76
N ALA A 55 2.52 -0.28 -12.70
CA ALA A 55 2.67 1.14 -13.04
C ALA A 55 3.72 1.83 -12.16
N LEU A 56 3.73 1.53 -10.85
CA LEU A 56 4.72 2.07 -9.92
C LEU A 56 6.14 1.56 -10.23
N MET A 57 6.27 0.25 -10.49
CA MET A 57 7.55 -0.36 -10.87
C MET A 57 8.11 0.25 -12.15
N GLN A 58 7.27 0.44 -13.17
CA GLN A 58 7.68 1.06 -14.43
C GLN A 58 8.12 2.51 -14.23
N ALA A 59 7.40 3.30 -13.43
CA ALA A 59 7.79 4.68 -13.12
C ALA A 59 9.14 4.73 -12.38
N ALA A 60 9.36 3.84 -11.41
CA ALA A 60 10.63 3.74 -10.69
C ALA A 60 11.80 3.32 -11.61
N MET A 61 11.57 2.35 -12.50
CA MET A 61 12.56 1.91 -13.50
C MET A 61 12.93 3.02 -14.48
N ALA A 62 11.95 3.85 -14.88
CA ALA A 62 12.16 5.03 -15.72
C ALA A 62 12.83 6.20 -14.98
N ARG A 63 13.08 6.08 -13.66
CA ARG A 63 13.57 7.15 -12.78
C ARG A 63 12.67 8.39 -12.74
N ASP A 64 11.37 8.20 -13.00
CA ASP A 64 10.36 9.26 -12.94
C ASP A 64 9.82 9.35 -11.50
N ALA A 65 10.52 10.11 -10.67
CA ALA A 65 10.21 10.24 -9.25
C ALA A 65 8.84 10.90 -9.00
N ASP A 66 8.45 11.88 -9.82
CA ASP A 66 7.19 12.60 -9.67
C ASP A 66 6.01 11.66 -9.95
N LYS A 67 6.08 10.91 -11.05
CA LYS A 67 5.06 9.90 -11.39
C LYS A 67 4.99 8.78 -10.36
N ALA A 68 6.14 8.25 -9.94
CA ALA A 68 6.19 7.20 -8.91
C ALA A 68 5.57 7.68 -7.59
N THR A 69 5.84 8.93 -7.20
CA THR A 69 5.27 9.54 -5.98
C THR A 69 3.76 9.72 -6.10
N ALA A 70 3.26 10.20 -7.24
CA ALA A 70 1.83 10.36 -7.49
C ALA A 70 1.09 9.02 -7.43
N ILE A 71 1.62 7.99 -8.10
CA ILE A 71 1.04 6.63 -8.09
C ILE A 71 1.03 6.06 -6.67
N LEU A 72 2.15 6.14 -5.95
CA LEU A 72 2.24 5.63 -4.57
C LEU A 72 1.30 6.37 -3.62
N GLY A 73 1.16 7.69 -3.78
CA GLY A 73 0.23 8.51 -3.02
C GLY A 73 -1.21 8.06 -3.22
N GLU A 74 -1.65 7.90 -4.47
CA GLU A 74 -3.00 7.43 -4.78
C GLU A 74 -3.23 5.99 -4.30
N HIS A 75 -2.23 5.10 -4.41
CA HIS A 75 -2.30 3.74 -3.87
C HIS A 75 -2.58 3.71 -2.34
N ILE A 76 -1.93 4.60 -1.59
CA ILE A 76 -2.15 4.75 -0.14
C ILE A 76 -3.55 5.33 0.14
N LEU A 77 -3.92 6.39 -0.57
CA LEU A 77 -5.22 7.05 -0.41
C LEU A 77 -6.39 6.14 -0.77
N LEU A 78 -6.24 5.27 -1.77
CA LEU A 78 -7.27 4.32 -2.15
C LEU A 78 -7.55 3.32 -1.02
N THR A 79 -6.51 2.89 -0.28
CA THR A 79 -6.71 2.07 0.93
C THR A 79 -7.53 2.84 1.97
N PHE A 80 -7.22 4.12 2.19
CA PHE A 80 -7.98 4.97 3.10
C PHE A 80 -9.45 5.11 2.70
N ARG A 81 -9.72 5.49 1.44
CA ARG A 81 -11.08 5.63 0.90
C ARG A 81 -11.86 4.30 0.96
N SER A 82 -11.19 3.17 0.72
CA SER A 82 -11.79 1.85 0.90
C SER A 82 -12.26 1.65 2.33
N ILE A 83 -11.43 1.96 3.33
CA ILE A 83 -11.80 1.83 4.74
C ILE A 83 -12.97 2.76 5.10
N GLU A 84 -13.02 3.98 4.57
CA GLU A 84 -14.13 4.91 4.82
C GLU A 84 -15.48 4.39 4.33
N GLN A 85 -15.50 3.53 3.30
CA GLN A 85 -16.73 2.93 2.77
C GLN A 85 -17.19 1.69 3.53
N ILE A 86 -16.37 1.15 4.44
CA ILE A 86 -16.73 -0.04 5.21
C ILE A 86 -17.67 0.37 6.35
N PRO A 87 -18.86 -0.25 6.45
CA PRO A 87 -19.78 -0.01 7.56
C PRO A 87 -19.10 -0.25 8.93
N LYS A 88 -19.36 0.62 9.91
CA LYS A 88 -18.65 0.59 11.21
C LYS A 88 -18.85 -0.71 11.99
N ASP A 89 -20.01 -1.33 11.82
CA ASP A 89 -20.36 -2.64 12.36
C ASP A 89 -19.46 -3.75 11.82
N GLN A 90 -19.07 -3.68 10.53
CA GLN A 90 -18.19 -4.67 9.91
C GLN A 90 -16.70 -4.50 10.25
N LEU A 91 -16.26 -3.30 10.66
CA LEU A 91 -14.85 -3.04 11.00
C LEU A 91 -14.34 -3.88 12.19
N ASN A 92 -15.23 -4.28 13.10
CA ASN A 92 -14.89 -5.03 14.30
C ASN A 92 -15.43 -6.47 14.29
N GLU A 93 -16.15 -6.87 13.25
CA GLU A 93 -16.59 -8.25 13.10
C GLU A 93 -15.38 -9.16 12.84
N LYS A 94 -15.36 -10.31 13.53
CA LYS A 94 -14.35 -11.34 13.24
C LYS A 94 -14.60 -11.83 11.83
N LEU A 95 -13.63 -11.58 10.93
CA LEU A 95 -13.63 -12.17 9.60
C LEU A 95 -13.72 -13.71 9.77
N ALA A 96 -14.70 -14.32 9.10
CA ALA A 96 -14.83 -15.77 9.09
C ALA A 96 -13.56 -16.37 8.46
N ALA A 97 -12.95 -17.33 9.16
CA ALA A 97 -11.68 -17.97 8.82
C ALA A 97 -11.78 -18.84 7.56
#